data_AF-A0A4Q3FLF4-F1
#
_entry.id   AF-A0A4Q3FLF4-F1
#
_cell.length_a   1.000
_cell.length_b   1.000
_cell.length_c   1.000
_cell.angle_alpha   90.00
_cell.angle_beta   90.00
_cell.angle_gamma   90.00
#
_symmetry.space_group_name_H-M   'P 1'
#
loop_
_entity.id
_entity.type
_entity.pdbx_description
1 polymer ?
#
loop_
_entity_poly.entity_id
_entity_poly.type
_entity_poly.pdbx_seq_one_letter_code
_entity_poly.pdbx_strand_id
1 'polypeptide(L)'
;MKDLLARDIEALRVDVLKAGVLNAKALQESAESRVAHLHDVLRESHELQDASFQVMNDTIGFARLLYGHAAIAESEQARLVVLAAIDRLAGVLGRCEWREAALHE
;
A
#
# COMPACT_ATOMS: atom_id res chain seq x y z
N MET A 1 -7.50 -5.27 15.94
CA MET A 1 -7.00 -4.04 15.28
C MET A 1 -5.61 -4.22 14.67
N LYS A 2 -4.57 -4.57 15.45
CA LYS A 2 -3.24 -4.93 14.88
C LYS A 2 -3.30 -5.99 13.78
N ASP A 3 -4.11 -7.03 13.98
CA ASP A 3 -4.29 -8.09 12.97
C ASP A 3 -5.04 -7.62 11.72
N LEU A 4 -5.85 -6.56 11.82
CA LEU A 4 -6.56 -6.00 10.66
C LEU A 4 -5.59 -5.21 9.76
N LEU A 5 -4.76 -4.34 10.35
CA LEU A 5 -3.76 -3.60 9.58
C LEU A 5 -2.71 -4.53 8.96
N ALA A 6 -2.30 -5.57 9.69
CA ALA A 6 -1.39 -6.59 9.15
C ALA A 6 -2.03 -7.34 7.96
N ARG A 7 -3.32 -7.67 8.04
CA ARG A 7 -4.08 -8.26 6.93
C ARG A 7 -4.20 -7.32 5.75
N ASP A 8 -4.40 -6.02 5.97
CA ASP A 8 -4.48 -5.05 4.88
C ASP A 8 -3.17 -4.90 4.14
N ILE A 9 -2.05 -4.83 4.87
CA ILE A 9 -0.72 -4.80 4.27
C ILE A 9 -0.43 -6.08 3.48
N GLU A 10 -0.73 -7.24 4.04
CA GLU A 10 -0.52 -8.51 3.35
C GLU A 10 -1.42 -8.64 2.11
N ALA A 11 -2.67 -8.18 2.20
CA ALA A 11 -3.57 -8.18 1.06
C ALA A 11 -3.07 -7.23 -0.05
N LEU A 12 -2.57 -6.04 0.30
CA LEU A 12 -1.95 -5.13 -0.66
C LEU A 12 -0.72 -5.77 -1.33
N ARG A 13 0.12 -6.47 -0.57
CA ARG A 13 1.28 -7.22 -1.10
C ARG A 13 0.83 -8.28 -2.11
N VAL A 14 -0.21 -9.04 -1.77
CA VAL A 14 -0.79 -10.07 -2.65
C VAL A 14 -1.38 -9.45 -3.92
N ASP A 15 -2.07 -8.31 -3.81
CA ASP A 15 -2.64 -7.60 -4.95
C ASP A 15 -1.54 -7.15 -5.92
N VAL A 16 -0.44 -6.59 -5.40
CA VAL A 16 0.74 -6.20 -6.21
C VAL A 16 1.40 -7.40 -6.87
N LEU A 17 1.54 -8.54 -6.18
CA LEU A 17 2.12 -9.76 -6.76
C LEU A 17 1.26 -10.33 -7.89
N LYS A 18 -0.05 -10.22 -7.78
CA LYS A 18 -1.01 -10.73 -8.78
C LYS A 18 -1.35 -9.71 -9.88
N ALA A 19 -0.83 -8.48 -9.77
CA ALA A 19 -1.14 -7.43 -10.71
C ALA A 19 -0.56 -7.68 -12.11
N GLY A 20 -1.40 -7.44 -13.10
CA GLY A 20 -1.15 -7.41 -14.53
C GLY A 20 -2.11 -6.42 -15.19
N VAL A 21 -2.19 -6.41 -16.52
CA VAL A 21 -2.98 -5.40 -17.25
C VAL A 21 -4.45 -5.38 -16.85
N LEU A 22 -5.07 -6.55 -16.66
CA LEU A 22 -6.52 -6.68 -16.42
C LEU A 22 -6.98 -6.19 -15.04
N ASN A 23 -6.07 -6.07 -14.07
CA ASN A 23 -6.38 -5.64 -12.71
C ASN A 23 -5.56 -4.41 -12.27
N ALA A 24 -4.87 -3.71 -13.18
CA ALA A 24 -4.13 -2.50 -12.87
C ALA A 24 -5.01 -1.40 -12.25
N LYS A 25 -6.28 -1.27 -12.69
CA LYS A 25 -7.26 -0.36 -12.07
C LYS A 25 -7.58 -0.75 -10.63
N ALA A 26 -7.94 -2.02 -10.45
CA ALA A 26 -8.33 -2.58 -9.17
C ALA A 26 -7.17 -2.52 -8.16
N LEU A 27 -5.92 -2.60 -8.64
CA LEU A 27 -4.73 -2.43 -7.81
C LEU A 27 -4.68 -1.02 -7.20
N GLN A 28 -4.89 0.03 -8.01
CA GLN A 28 -4.87 1.40 -7.52
C GLN A 28 -6.00 1.62 -6.49
N GLU A 29 -7.22 1.20 -6.82
CA GLU A 29 -8.38 1.32 -5.92
C GLU A 29 -8.17 0.54 -4.60
N SER A 30 -7.55 -0.66 -4.66
CA SER A 30 -7.19 -1.44 -3.48
C SER A 30 -6.16 -0.72 -2.61
N ALA A 31 -5.11 -0.16 -3.22
CA ALA A 31 -4.09 0.59 -2.50
C ALA A 31 -4.67 1.83 -1.81
N GLU A 32 -5.49 2.62 -2.51
CA GLU A 32 -6.16 3.80 -1.96
C GLU A 32 -7.03 3.43 -0.75
N SER A 33 -7.88 2.41 -0.90
CA SER A 33 -8.78 1.97 0.17
C SER A 33 -8.02 1.52 1.42
N ARG A 34 -6.93 0.76 1.24
CA ARG A 34 -6.15 0.23 2.37
C ARG A 34 -5.34 1.31 3.05
N VAL A 35 -4.70 2.20 2.28
CA VAL A 35 -3.96 3.34 2.85
C VAL A 35 -4.90 4.27 3.61
N ALA A 36 -6.09 4.57 3.07
CA ALA A 36 -7.09 5.38 3.78
C ALA A 36 -7.47 4.75 5.13
N HIS A 37 -7.72 3.43 5.16
CA HIS A 37 -8.02 2.73 6.41
C HIS A 37 -6.88 2.82 7.44
N LEU A 38 -5.60 2.85 7.03
CA LEU A 38 -4.48 3.07 7.96
C LEU A 38 -4.58 4.44 8.65
N HIS A 39 -4.92 5.50 7.90
CA HIS A 39 -5.04 6.87 8.42
C HIS A 39 -6.30 7.10 9.27
N ASP A 40 -7.35 6.30 9.06
CA ASP A 40 -8.53 6.31 9.94
C ASP A 40 -8.21 5.75 11.33
N VAL A 41 -7.33 4.75 11.38
CA VAL A 41 -7.11 3.93 12.59
C VAL A 41 -5.87 4.35 13.38
N LEU A 42 -4.84 4.84 12.70
CA LEU A 42 -3.59 5.25 13.33
C LEU A 42 -3.53 6.77 13.56
N ARG A 43 -2.78 7.16 14.59
CA ARG A 43 -2.46 8.56 14.81
C ARG A 43 -1.54 9.04 13.69
N GLU A 44 -1.89 10.19 13.12
CA GLU A 44 -1.08 10.81 12.07
C GLU A 44 0.34 11.06 12.54
N SER A 45 1.30 10.65 11.71
CA SER A 45 2.71 10.96 11.88
C SER A 45 3.34 11.22 10.51
N HIS A 46 4.39 12.04 10.48
CA HIS A 46 5.12 12.33 9.25
C HIS A 46 5.65 11.04 8.60
N GLU A 47 6.14 10.10 9.42
CA GLU A 47 6.67 8.83 8.94
C GLU A 47 5.58 7.97 8.27
N LEU A 48 4.37 7.96 8.84
CA LEU A 48 3.22 7.26 8.27
C LEU A 48 2.75 7.92 6.96
N GLN A 49 2.70 9.25 6.92
CA GLN A 49 2.32 10.01 5.73
C GLN A 49 3.32 9.78 4.58
N ASP A 50 4.63 9.87 4.85
CA ASP A 50 5.67 9.63 3.86
C ASP A 50 5.61 8.20 3.30
N ALA A 51 5.51 7.21 4.18
CA ALA A 51 5.46 5.81 3.75
C ALA A 51 4.18 5.51 2.96
N SER A 52 3.05 6.07 3.36
CA SER A 52 1.78 5.97 2.63
C SER A 52 1.87 6.61 1.25
N PHE A 53 2.44 7.82 1.17
CA PHE A 53 2.60 8.54 -0.08
C PHE A 53 3.53 7.79 -1.05
N GLN A 54 4.62 7.22 -0.55
CA GLN A 54 5.54 6.42 -1.36
C GLN A 54 4.84 5.19 -1.95
N VAL A 55 4.10 4.43 -1.12
CA VAL A 55 3.32 3.26 -1.58
C VAL A 55 2.31 3.67 -2.66
N MET A 56 1.61 4.79 -2.47
CA MET A 56 0.65 5.29 -3.46
C MET A 56 1.32 5.68 -4.78
N ASN A 57 2.40 6.47 -4.74
CA ASN A 57 3.11 6.88 -5.94
C ASN A 57 3.69 5.70 -6.71
N ASP A 58 4.33 4.77 -6.01
CA ASP A 58 4.93 3.60 -6.66
C ASP A 58 3.85 2.70 -7.25
N THR A 59 2.73 2.51 -6.55
CA THR A 59 1.60 1.70 -7.04
C THR A 59 0.98 2.32 -8.29
N ILE A 60 0.78 3.64 -8.30
CA ILE A 60 0.27 4.39 -9.47
C ILE A 60 1.26 4.27 -10.63
N GLY A 61 2.57 4.43 -10.38
CA GLY A 61 3.61 4.27 -11.38
C GLY A 61 3.61 2.87 -12.01
N PHE A 62 3.54 1.84 -11.16
CA PHE A 62 3.45 0.45 -11.61
C PHE A 62 2.17 0.18 -12.41
N ALA A 63 1.00 0.62 -11.93
CA ALA A 63 -0.25 0.47 -12.66
C ALA A 63 -0.20 1.15 -14.05
N ARG A 64 0.43 2.33 -14.16
CA ARG A 64 0.63 3.02 -15.44
C ARG A 64 1.51 2.23 -16.40
N LEU A 65 2.56 1.57 -15.91
CA LEU A 65 3.39 0.69 -16.74
C LEU A 65 2.61 -0.50 -17.26
N LEU A 66 1.75 -1.10 -16.43
CA LEU A 66 0.84 -2.18 -16.84
C LEU A 66 -0.12 -1.70 -17.94
N TYR A 67 -0.77 -0.54 -17.78
CA TYR A 67 -1.62 0.04 -18.82
C TYR A 67 -0.89 0.38 -20.11
N GLY A 68 0.34 0.91 -19.97
CA GLY A 68 1.20 1.29 -21.07
C GLY A 68 1.79 0.11 -21.84
N HIS A 69 1.53 -1.13 -21.39
CA HIS A 69 2.14 -2.34 -21.94
C HIS A 69 3.67 -2.22 -21.97
N ALA A 70 4.25 -1.67 -20.90
CA ALA A 70 5.68 -1.53 -20.73
C ALA A 70 6.39 -2.89 -20.85
N ALA A 71 7.71 -2.85 -21.09
CA ALA A 71 8.50 -4.07 -21.13
C ALA A 71 8.35 -4.87 -19.82
N ILE A 72 8.36 -6.19 -19.92
CA ILE A 72 8.21 -7.08 -18.74
C ILE A 72 9.25 -6.74 -17.68
N ALA A 73 10.51 -6.54 -18.08
CA ALA A 73 11.58 -6.20 -17.14
C ALA A 73 11.32 -4.88 -16.39
N GLU A 74 10.76 -3.88 -17.07
CA GLU A 74 10.41 -2.59 -16.47
C GLU A 74 9.23 -2.72 -15.48
N SER A 75 8.21 -3.49 -15.88
CA SER A 75 7.05 -3.79 -15.02
C SER A 75 7.46 -4.58 -13.78
N GLU A 76 8.35 -5.58 -13.91
CA GLU A 76 8.85 -6.36 -12.78
C GLU A 76 9.75 -5.53 -11.86
N GLN A 77 10.59 -4.65 -12.42
CA GLN A 77 11.37 -3.73 -11.60
C GLN A 77 10.47 -2.79 -10.79
N ALA A 78 9.41 -2.25 -11.41
CA ALA A 78 8.44 -1.42 -10.71
C ALA A 78 7.67 -2.22 -9.64
N ARG A 79 7.30 -3.47 -9.91
CA ARG A 79 6.68 -4.37 -8.92
C ARG A 79 7.55 -4.51 -7.67
N LEU A 80 8.85 -4.74 -7.85
CA LEU A 80 9.81 -4.87 -6.74
C LEU A 80 9.93 -3.57 -5.93
N VAL A 81 9.90 -2.40 -6.60
CA VAL A 81 9.90 -1.10 -5.93
C VAL A 81 8.65 -0.93 -5.05
N VAL A 82 7.47 -1.26 -5.58
CA VAL A 82 6.21 -1.21 -4.81
C VAL A 82 6.27 -2.14 -3.60
N LEU A 83 6.75 -3.37 -3.77
CA LEU A 83 6.88 -4.33 -2.66
C LEU A 83 7.82 -3.81 -1.56
N ALA A 84 8.95 -3.20 -1.93
CA ALA A 84 9.85 -2.58 -0.98
C ALA A 84 9.22 -1.40 -0.22
N ALA A 85 8.39 -0.59 -0.90
CA ALA A 85 7.63 0.49 -0.26
C ALA A 85 6.60 -0.05 0.74
N ILE A 86 5.91 -1.15 0.40
CA ILE A 86 4.97 -1.83 1.30
C ILE A 86 5.69 -2.40 2.53
N ASP A 87 6.85 -3.01 2.35
CA ASP A 87 7.67 -3.53 3.46
C ASP A 87 8.11 -2.41 4.40
N ARG A 88 8.51 -1.26 3.84
CA ARG A 88 8.83 -0.06 4.62
C ARG A 88 7.61 0.42 5.40
N LEU A 89 6.44 0.53 4.77
CA LEU A 89 5.19 0.91 5.44
C LEU A 89 4.86 -0.05 6.58
N ALA A 90 4.97 -1.36 6.38
CA ALA A 90 4.78 -2.36 7.43
C ALA A 90 5.71 -2.12 8.64
N GLY A 91 6.97 -1.77 8.39
CA GLY A 91 7.92 -1.40 9.43
C GLY A 91 7.51 -0.15 10.21
N VAL A 92 6.95 0.86 9.54
CA VAL A 92 6.43 2.10 10.17
C VAL A 92 5.22 1.78 11.05
N LEU A 93 4.28 0.95 10.57
CA LEU A 93 3.10 0.55 11.34
C LEU A 93 3.46 -0.15 12.66
N GLY A 94 4.58 -0.89 12.70
CA GLY A 94 5.10 -1.50 13.93
C GLY A 94 5.48 -0.49 15.03
N ARG A 95 5.64 0.79 14.67
CA ARG A 95 6.02 1.89 15.58
C ARG A 95 4.92 2.95 15.75
N CYS A 96 3.82 2.87 14.99
CA CYS A 96 2.74 3.85 15.05
C CYS A 96 1.87 3.68 16.30
N GLU A 97 1.36 4.81 16.78
CA GLU A 97 0.35 4.85 17.83
C GLU A 97 -1.06 4.83 17.23
N TRP A 98 -2.01 4.28 17.99
CA TRP A 98 -3.42 4.21 17.59
C TRP A 98 -4.09 5.56 17.79
N ARG A 99 -5.03 5.90 16.91
CA ARG A 99 -5.91 7.05 17.13
C ARG A 99 -6.85 6.67 18.30
N GLU A 100 -6.93 7.49 19.35
CA GLU A 100 -7.67 7.20 20.60
C GLU A 100 -9.22 7.13 20.46
N ALA A 101 -9.76 6.67 19.33
CA ALA A 101 -11.20 6.64 19.06
C ALA A 101 -11.78 5.21 18.89
N ALA A 102 -11.34 4.25 19.73
CA ALA A 102 -11.98 2.94 19.82
C ALA A 102 -11.97 2.35 21.25
N LEU A 103 -12.16 3.19 22.27
CA LEU A 103 -12.30 2.76 23.67
C LEU A 103 -13.62 3.18 24.33
N HIS A 104 -14.64 3.54 23.55
CA HIS A 104 -15.99 3.74 24.06
C HIS A 104 -17.01 3.12 23.11
N GLU A 105 -17.25 1.82 23.26
CA GLU A 105 -18.58 1.18 23.23
C GLU A 105 -18.53 -0.14 24.00
#